data_AF-A0A3B9QVC7-F1
#
_entry.id   AF-A0A3B9QVC7-F1
#
_cell.length_a   1.000
_cell.length_b   1.000
_cell.length_c   1.000
_cell.angle_alpha   90.00
_cell.angle_beta   90.00
_cell.angle_gamma   90.00
#
_symmetry.space_group_name_H-M   'P 1'
#
loop_
_entity.id
_entity.type
_entity.pdbx_description
1 polymer ?
#
loop_
_entity_poly.entity_id
_entity_poly.type
_entity_poly.pdbx_seq_one_letter_code
_entity_poly.pdbx_strand_id
1 'polypeptide(L)'
;MPAAPQGASGPQRSGGGNGGLIIAIIAAVLAVALLAGVLIWVFSRGGDDSDDHVSPTAPRFSGVPTVTETVTEAPAPAPEPEQPEPTVAAPDSGSSGNGGGSSSGNGGSSSGSGSSWRDAGLNYNGWTGYSNATCNGSDTWVYAGGNDSTKVVICRATARDGSTLGLYYRGHAGGQGLERDVDMSSADIADGYFEIPANPAKLIIDGDEMGVYENGSLKKTHSFGQWWYDSQA
;
A
#
# COMPACT_ATOMS: atom_id res chain seq x y z
N MET A 1 14.94 -51.85 -85.28
CA MET A 1 15.11 -51.77 -83.81
C MET A 1 15.37 -50.30 -83.46
N PRO A 2 14.52 -49.66 -82.64
CA PRO A 2 14.63 -48.23 -82.31
C PRO A 2 15.67 -47.94 -81.23
N ALA A 3 16.23 -46.73 -81.29
CA ALA A 3 17.12 -46.13 -80.30
C ALA A 3 16.33 -45.50 -79.14
N ALA A 4 16.95 -45.43 -77.97
CA ALA A 4 16.61 -44.48 -76.92
C ALA A 4 17.89 -44.04 -76.19
N PRO A 5 18.24 -42.74 -76.17
CA PRO A 5 19.17 -42.17 -75.22
C PRO A 5 18.37 -41.67 -74.01
N GLN A 6 18.75 -42.08 -72.80
CA GLN A 6 18.29 -41.40 -71.58
C GLN A 6 19.37 -40.42 -71.15
N GLY A 7 19.08 -39.14 -71.32
CA GLY A 7 19.96 -38.04 -71.00
C GLY A 7 19.79 -37.52 -69.58
N ALA A 8 20.54 -36.43 -69.36
CA ALA A 8 20.44 -35.44 -68.31
C ALA A 8 21.03 -35.80 -66.94
N SER A 9 22.35 -35.66 -66.84
CA SER A 9 23.02 -35.28 -65.59
C SER A 9 22.59 -33.84 -65.22
N GLY A 10 21.62 -33.71 -64.31
CA GLY A 10 21.32 -32.42 -63.68
C GLY A 10 22.47 -31.96 -62.78
N PRO A 11 22.65 -30.64 -62.56
CA PRO A 11 23.68 -30.14 -61.66
C PRO A 11 23.39 -30.61 -60.23
N GLN A 12 24.31 -31.42 -59.70
CA GLN A 12 24.32 -31.85 -58.31
C GLN A 12 24.49 -30.61 -57.42
N ARG A 13 23.39 -30.15 -56.80
CA ARG A 13 23.46 -29.11 -55.78
C ARG A 13 24.27 -29.65 -54.60
N SER A 14 25.42 -29.00 -54.41
CA SER A 14 26.33 -29.16 -53.29
C SER A 14 25.57 -29.12 -51.96
N GLY A 15 25.98 -29.98 -51.04
CA GLY A 15 25.33 -30.26 -49.77
C GLY A 15 24.99 -28.98 -48.98
N GLY A 16 23.71 -28.87 -48.62
CA GLY A 16 23.18 -27.82 -47.76
C GLY A 16 23.71 -27.96 -46.34
N GLY A 17 24.86 -27.34 -46.07
CA GLY A 17 25.36 -27.15 -44.72
C GLY A 17 24.45 -26.19 -43.96
N ASN A 18 23.89 -26.64 -42.84
CA ASN A 18 23.05 -25.88 -41.91
C ASN A 18 23.72 -24.63 -41.30
N GLY A 19 24.95 -24.28 -41.70
CA GLY A 19 25.65 -23.08 -41.25
C GLY A 19 25.08 -21.77 -41.79
N GLY A 20 24.54 -21.75 -43.01
CA GLY A 20 23.99 -20.53 -43.62
C GLY A 20 22.70 -20.05 -42.95
N LEU A 21 21.86 -20.99 -42.50
CA LEU A 21 20.60 -20.69 -41.81
C LEU A 21 20.85 -20.13 -40.41
N ILE A 22 21.82 -20.68 -39.68
CA ILE A 22 22.17 -20.23 -38.32
C ILE A 22 22.72 -18.80 -38.36
N ILE A 23 23.58 -18.49 -39.33
CA ILE A 23 24.12 -17.13 -39.51
C ILE A 23 23.00 -16.13 -39.82
N ALA A 24 22.03 -16.52 -40.65
CA ALA A 24 20.88 -15.68 -40.97
C ALA A 24 19.96 -15.43 -39.75
N ILE A 25 19.75 -16.44 -38.92
CA ILE A 25 18.95 -16.31 -37.68
C ILE A 25 19.66 -15.40 -36.67
N ILE A 26 20.97 -15.58 -36.46
CA ILE A 26 21.73 -14.73 -35.54
C ILE A 26 21.73 -13.28 -36.00
N ALA A 27 21.89 -13.02 -37.30
CA ALA A 27 21.82 -11.67 -37.85
C ALA A 27 20.42 -11.04 -37.65
N ALA A 28 19.35 -11.81 -37.82
CA ALA A 28 17.99 -11.34 -37.57
C ALA A 28 17.72 -11.03 -36.10
N VAL A 29 18.19 -11.90 -35.18
CA VAL A 29 18.06 -11.69 -33.73
C VAL A 29 18.83 -10.44 -33.29
N LEU A 30 20.04 -10.24 -33.80
CA LEU A 30 20.83 -9.04 -33.52
C LEU A 30 20.17 -7.77 -34.06
N ALA A 31 19.58 -7.80 -35.24
CA ALA A 31 18.85 -6.65 -35.79
C ALA A 31 17.63 -6.28 -34.93
N VAL A 32 16.87 -7.27 -34.44
CA VAL A 32 15.72 -7.04 -33.55
C VAL A 32 16.15 -6.50 -32.19
N ALA A 33 17.24 -7.03 -31.62
CA ALA A 33 17.78 -6.54 -30.35
C ALA A 33 18.27 -5.08 -30.44
N LEU A 34 18.91 -4.70 -31.55
CA LEU A 34 19.34 -3.33 -31.80
C LEU A 34 18.15 -2.38 -31.94
N LEU A 35 17.08 -2.77 -32.66
CA LEU A 35 15.86 -1.98 -32.76
C LEU A 35 15.15 -1.80 -31.42
N ALA A 36 15.08 -2.85 -30.60
CA ALA A 36 14.52 -2.77 -29.24
C ALA A 36 15.35 -1.85 -28.33
N GLY A 37 16.69 -1.93 -28.41
CA GLY A 37 17.58 -1.05 -27.65
C GLY A 37 17.46 0.42 -28.02
N VAL A 38 17.30 0.73 -29.32
CA VAL A 38 17.08 2.11 -29.80
C VAL A 38 15.74 2.67 -29.31
N LEU A 39 14.68 1.87 -29.30
CA LEU A 39 13.37 2.30 -28.77
C LEU A 39 13.41 2.61 -27.27
N ILE A 40 14.08 1.77 -26.47
CA ILE A 40 14.25 1.98 -25.02
C ILE A 40 15.07 3.25 -24.76
N TRP A 41 16.10 3.50 -25.55
CA TRP A 41 16.96 4.68 -25.41
C TRP A 41 16.27 5.98 -25.84
N VAL A 42 15.45 5.96 -26.90
CA VAL A 42 14.66 7.12 -27.32
C VAL A 42 13.58 7.44 -26.28
N PHE A 43 12.89 6.42 -25.74
CA PHE A 43 11.90 6.65 -24.67
C PHE A 43 12.53 7.08 -23.34
N SER A 44 13.75 6.64 -23.03
CA SER A 44 14.45 7.05 -21.80
C SER A 44 15.12 8.43 -21.89
N ARG A 45 15.13 9.08 -23.07
CA ARG A 45 15.69 10.42 -23.28
C ARG A 45 14.64 11.54 -23.32
N GLY A 46 13.36 11.22 -23.15
CA GLY A 46 12.27 12.20 -23.17
C GLY A 46 11.89 12.77 -21.79
N GLY A 47 12.75 12.65 -20.78
CA GLY A 47 12.41 13.00 -19.40
C GLY A 47 13.42 13.93 -18.75
N ASP A 48 13.63 15.11 -19.32
CA ASP A 48 14.19 16.25 -18.60
C ASP A 48 13.41 17.52 -18.97
N ASP A 49 13.14 18.32 -17.92
CA ASP A 49 12.53 19.66 -17.86
C ASP A 49 11.00 19.78 -17.88
N SER A 50 10.41 19.81 -16.68
CA SER A 50 9.49 20.87 -16.24
C SER A 50 9.45 20.91 -14.71
N ASP A 51 10.28 21.77 -14.13
CA ASP A 51 10.05 22.37 -12.82
C ASP A 51 8.79 23.24 -12.87
N ASP A 52 7.62 22.62 -12.68
CA ASP A 52 6.42 23.33 -12.26
C ASP A 52 6.17 22.99 -10.79
N HIS A 53 6.83 23.76 -9.92
CA HIS A 53 6.43 23.92 -8.53
C HIS A 53 5.05 24.61 -8.47
N VAL A 54 4.00 23.92 -8.88
CA VAL A 54 2.64 24.23 -8.43
C VAL A 54 2.41 23.38 -7.21
N SER A 55 2.60 23.99 -6.03
CA SER A 55 2.07 23.45 -4.78
C SER A 55 0.64 22.95 -5.05
N PRO A 56 0.32 21.67 -4.82
CA PRO A 56 -1.08 21.28 -4.78
C PRO A 56 -1.70 22.11 -3.65
N THR A 57 -2.54 23.08 -4.04
CA THR A 57 -3.44 23.72 -3.09
C THR A 57 -4.23 22.58 -2.48
N ALA A 58 -3.97 22.29 -1.22
CA ALA A 58 -4.74 21.32 -0.46
C ALA A 58 -6.24 21.62 -0.69
N PRO A 59 -7.09 20.60 -0.90
CA PRO A 59 -8.52 20.83 -0.99
C PRO A 59 -8.97 21.57 0.27
N ARG A 60 -9.31 22.84 0.08
CA ARG A 60 -9.92 23.67 1.11
C ARG A 60 -11.33 23.15 1.32
N PHE A 61 -11.56 22.65 2.52
CA PHE A 61 -12.87 22.28 3.01
C PHE A 61 -13.84 23.44 2.75
N SER A 62 -14.91 23.22 2.01
CA SER A 62 -16.08 24.09 2.08
C SER A 62 -16.64 23.93 3.49
N GLY A 63 -16.21 24.80 4.39
CA GLY A 63 -16.86 24.96 5.68
C GLY A 63 -18.34 25.21 5.46
N VAL A 64 -19.17 24.43 6.12
CA VAL A 64 -20.60 24.72 6.33
C VAL A 64 -20.71 26.17 6.80
N PRO A 65 -21.65 26.99 6.28
CA PRO A 65 -21.80 28.37 6.70
C PRO A 65 -21.98 28.43 8.22
N THR A 66 -21.09 29.16 8.90
CA THR A 66 -21.28 29.60 10.29
C THR A 66 -22.56 30.42 10.34
N VAL A 67 -23.65 29.80 10.82
CA VAL A 67 -24.81 30.54 11.27
C VAL A 67 -24.36 31.32 12.51
N THR A 68 -24.21 32.63 12.33
CA THR A 68 -24.05 33.59 13.42
C THR A 68 -25.41 33.70 14.09
N GLU A 69 -25.66 32.88 15.11
CA GLU A 69 -26.75 33.16 16.05
C GLU A 69 -26.23 34.13 17.10
N THR A 70 -26.69 35.37 16.97
CA THR A 70 -26.58 36.46 17.94
C THR A 70 -26.99 35.97 19.34
N VAL A 71 -26.01 35.79 20.23
CA VAL A 71 -26.27 35.54 21.65
C VAL A 71 -26.84 36.82 22.26
N THR A 72 -28.14 36.80 22.56
CA THR A 72 -28.77 37.76 23.46
C THR A 72 -28.27 37.46 24.88
N GLU A 73 -27.65 38.45 25.50
CA GLU A 73 -27.13 38.44 26.86
C GLU A 73 -28.23 38.16 27.89
N ALA A 74 -28.02 37.16 28.74
CA ALA A 74 -28.80 36.85 29.94
C ALA A 74 -27.84 36.41 31.07
N PRO A 75 -28.15 36.71 32.35
CA PRO A 75 -27.14 37.07 33.35
C PRO A 75 -26.39 35.89 33.96
N ALA A 76 -25.19 36.18 34.46
CA ALA A 76 -24.22 35.25 35.03
C ALA A 76 -24.76 34.44 36.25
N PRO A 77 -24.49 33.13 36.34
CA PRO A 77 -24.68 32.38 37.58
C PRO A 77 -23.50 32.57 38.55
N ALA A 78 -23.84 32.54 39.85
CA ALA A 78 -22.96 32.72 41.01
C ALA A 78 -21.91 31.57 41.16
N PRO A 79 -20.79 31.79 41.88
CA PRO A 79 -19.71 30.81 41.97
C PRO A 79 -20.07 29.60 42.84
N GLU A 80 -19.84 28.40 42.29
CA GLU A 80 -19.96 27.10 42.98
C GLU A 80 -18.59 26.73 43.62
N PRO A 81 -18.56 26.08 44.82
CA PRO A 81 -17.34 25.94 45.60
C PRO A 81 -16.41 24.83 45.10
N GLU A 82 -15.11 25.08 45.29
CA GLU A 82 -13.98 24.23 44.93
C GLU A 82 -14.04 22.83 45.60
N GLN A 83 -13.82 21.78 44.80
CA GLN A 83 -13.63 20.40 45.26
C GLN A 83 -12.24 19.90 44.80
N PRO A 84 -11.49 19.15 45.65
CA PRO A 84 -10.02 19.17 45.65
C PRO A 84 -9.32 18.30 44.58
N GLU A 85 -8.02 18.56 44.46
CA GLU A 85 -7.03 18.09 43.49
C GLU A 85 -6.96 16.56 43.25
N PRO A 86 -6.54 16.13 42.04
CA PRO A 86 -6.27 14.73 41.74
C PRO A 86 -4.98 14.24 42.39
N THR A 87 -5.09 13.21 43.23
CA THR A 87 -3.93 12.50 43.80
C THR A 87 -3.17 11.74 42.70
N VAL A 88 -1.95 12.18 42.42
CA VAL A 88 -0.96 11.50 41.58
C VAL A 88 -0.46 10.25 42.32
N ALA A 89 -0.67 9.06 41.75
CA ALA A 89 0.06 7.85 42.12
C ALA A 89 1.23 7.65 41.14
N ALA A 90 2.44 7.59 41.69
CA ALA A 90 3.72 7.39 41.01
C ALA A 90 3.93 5.89 40.61
N PRO A 91 4.95 5.56 39.79
CA PRO A 91 5.01 4.32 39.03
C PRO A 91 5.64 3.15 39.80
N ASP A 92 5.09 1.95 39.62
CA ASP A 92 5.76 0.73 40.08
C ASP A 92 6.77 0.24 39.05
N SER A 93 8.01 0.15 39.51
CA SER A 93 9.16 -0.38 38.80
C SER A 93 9.19 -1.90 38.93
N GLY A 94 9.07 -2.61 37.81
CA GLY A 94 9.25 -4.06 37.73
C GLY A 94 10.21 -4.43 36.60
N SER A 95 11.49 -4.62 36.94
CA SER A 95 12.53 -5.15 36.06
C SER A 95 12.75 -6.64 36.36
N SER A 96 12.67 -7.50 35.34
CA SER A 96 13.31 -8.83 35.16
C SER A 96 12.60 -9.55 34.00
N GLY A 97 13.19 -10.21 33.00
CA GLY A 97 14.57 -10.53 32.69
C GLY A 97 14.62 -11.38 31.40
N ASN A 98 15.75 -11.29 30.71
CA ASN A 98 16.35 -12.11 29.64
C ASN A 98 15.68 -13.42 29.11
N GLY A 99 15.72 -13.55 27.77
CA GLY A 99 15.67 -14.78 26.96
C GLY A 99 15.04 -14.47 25.60
N GLY A 100 15.65 -14.59 24.42
CA GLY A 100 16.66 -15.52 23.95
C GLY A 100 16.04 -16.40 22.85
N GLY A 101 16.28 -16.06 21.58
CA GLY A 101 16.30 -17.04 20.48
C GLY A 101 15.07 -17.17 19.54
N SER A 102 15.34 -16.84 18.28
CA SER A 102 15.10 -17.68 17.07
C SER A 102 13.70 -17.84 16.48
N SER A 103 13.55 -17.22 15.30
CA SER A 103 13.00 -17.74 14.03
C SER A 103 12.04 -18.95 14.07
N SER A 104 10.84 -18.77 13.51
CA SER A 104 10.37 -19.49 12.30
C SER A 104 8.84 -19.50 12.20
N GLY A 105 8.32 -19.11 11.03
CA GLY A 105 7.32 -19.93 10.36
C GLY A 105 5.88 -19.40 10.30
N ASN A 106 5.47 -19.18 9.05
CA ASN A 106 4.14 -19.40 8.47
C ASN A 106 2.96 -18.52 8.88
N GLY A 107 2.40 -17.89 7.85
CA GLY A 107 1.16 -17.15 7.86
C GLY A 107 0.00 -17.97 8.43
N GLY A 108 -0.76 -17.28 9.24
CA GLY A 108 -2.01 -17.72 9.83
C GLY A 108 -2.57 -16.50 10.51
N SER A 109 -3.76 -16.08 10.09
CA SER A 109 -4.53 -15.00 10.69
C SER A 109 -4.48 -15.14 12.22
N SER A 110 -3.69 -14.30 12.89
CA SER A 110 -3.77 -14.25 14.35
C SER A 110 -4.99 -13.40 14.68
N SER A 111 -6.14 -14.07 14.76
CA SER A 111 -7.28 -13.61 15.54
C SER A 111 -6.82 -13.48 16.99
N GLY A 112 -6.27 -12.32 17.32
CA GLY A 112 -5.50 -12.12 18.55
C GLY A 112 -5.75 -10.74 19.13
N SER A 113 -6.93 -10.57 19.73
CA SER A 113 -7.14 -9.55 20.77
C SER A 113 -6.22 -9.87 21.96
N GLY A 114 -4.93 -9.51 21.88
CA GLY A 114 -3.96 -9.70 22.98
C GLY A 114 -2.49 -9.72 22.54
N SER A 115 -1.71 -8.77 23.08
CA SER A 115 -0.23 -8.60 23.13
C SER A 115 0.64 -8.81 21.88
N SER A 116 0.35 -9.71 20.94
CA SER A 116 1.24 -10.06 19.82
C SER A 116 1.51 -8.90 18.86
N TRP A 117 0.54 -8.01 18.68
CA TRP A 117 0.72 -6.82 17.86
C TRP A 117 1.66 -5.78 18.52
N ARG A 118 1.71 -5.73 19.86
CA ARG A 118 2.63 -4.82 20.57
C ARG A 118 4.08 -5.20 20.33
N ASP A 119 4.36 -6.51 20.34
CA ASP A 119 5.71 -7.03 20.05
C ASP A 119 6.13 -6.75 18.60
N ALA A 120 5.16 -6.61 17.68
CA ALA A 120 5.40 -6.19 16.30
C ALA A 120 5.62 -4.67 16.15
N GLY A 121 5.48 -3.89 17.23
CA GLY A 121 5.64 -2.44 17.19
C GLY A 121 4.36 -1.67 16.85
N LEU A 122 3.18 -2.25 17.06
CA LEU A 122 1.91 -1.54 17.03
C LEU A 122 1.57 -0.96 18.42
N ASN A 123 0.92 0.21 18.44
CA ASN A 123 0.16 0.76 19.56
C ASN A 123 -1.35 0.79 19.18
N TYR A 124 -2.24 1.29 20.04
CA TYR A 124 -3.69 1.35 19.72
C TYR A 124 -4.02 2.21 18.50
N ASN A 125 -3.14 3.14 18.13
CA ASN A 125 -3.33 4.07 17.04
C ASN A 125 -2.56 3.62 15.79
N GLY A 126 -1.66 2.64 15.86
CA GLY A 126 -0.98 2.09 14.68
C GLY A 126 0.52 1.87 14.90
N TRP A 127 1.30 1.96 13.83
CA TRP A 127 2.72 1.57 13.84
C TRP A 127 3.61 2.61 14.52
N THR A 128 4.30 2.17 15.58
CA THR A 128 5.25 3.02 16.32
C THR A 128 6.41 3.46 15.42
N GLY A 129 6.73 4.75 15.43
CA GLY A 129 7.77 5.33 14.57
C GLY A 129 7.35 5.63 13.13
N TYR A 130 6.12 5.32 12.73
CA TYR A 130 5.60 5.55 11.38
C TYR A 130 4.34 6.43 11.41
N SER A 131 4.53 7.75 11.39
CA SER A 131 3.40 8.71 11.43
C SER A 131 2.40 8.53 10.29
N ASN A 132 2.87 8.10 9.11
CA ASN A 132 2.03 7.81 7.96
C ASN A 132 1.24 6.49 8.06
N ALA A 133 1.52 5.66 9.07
CA ALA A 133 0.84 4.40 9.34
C ALA A 133 0.30 4.36 10.79
N THR A 134 -0.14 5.52 11.27
CA THR A 134 -0.81 5.73 12.56
C THR A 134 -2.13 6.45 12.28
N CYS A 135 -3.22 6.11 12.95
CA CYS A 135 -4.51 6.76 12.87
C CYS A 135 -4.46 8.22 13.34
N ASN A 136 -5.41 9.02 12.87
CA ASN A 136 -5.58 10.43 13.21
C ASN A 136 -6.21 10.60 14.60
N GLY A 137 -5.81 11.67 15.29
CA GLY A 137 -6.44 12.05 16.56
C GLY A 137 -6.44 10.89 17.58
N SER A 138 -7.63 10.58 18.09
CA SER A 138 -7.87 9.47 19.02
C SER A 138 -8.37 8.19 18.36
N ASP A 139 -8.43 8.14 17.03
CA ASP A 139 -8.91 6.96 16.30
C ASP A 139 -8.00 5.76 16.53
N THR A 140 -8.61 4.58 16.47
CA THR A 140 -7.98 3.27 16.61
C THR A 140 -8.01 2.53 15.28
N TRP A 141 -7.04 1.65 15.07
CA TRP A 141 -7.04 0.77 13.90
C TRP A 141 -7.96 -0.43 14.11
N VAL A 142 -8.63 -0.85 13.04
CA VAL A 142 -9.41 -2.10 12.96
C VAL A 142 -8.66 -3.17 12.18
N TYR A 143 -7.68 -2.77 11.38
CA TYR A 143 -6.74 -3.66 10.70
C TYR A 143 -5.35 -3.01 10.69
N ALA A 144 -4.31 -3.83 10.82
CA ALA A 144 -2.92 -3.44 10.63
C ALA A 144 -2.18 -4.54 9.87
N GLY A 145 -1.38 -4.15 8.89
CA GLY A 145 -0.56 -5.09 8.12
C GLY A 145 0.77 -4.45 7.79
N GLY A 146 1.84 -5.25 7.75
CA GLY A 146 3.09 -4.73 7.24
C GLY A 146 4.33 -5.56 7.49
N ASN A 147 5.34 -5.25 6.68
CA ASN A 147 6.71 -5.71 6.76
C ASN A 147 7.66 -4.53 7.00
N ASP A 148 8.98 -4.75 6.99
CA ASP A 148 9.97 -3.70 7.28
C ASP A 148 9.94 -2.49 6.32
N SER A 149 9.40 -2.66 5.12
CA SER A 149 9.35 -1.63 4.06
C SER A 149 7.97 -1.01 3.84
N THR A 150 6.93 -1.68 4.32
CA THR A 150 5.52 -1.34 4.07
C THR A 150 4.74 -1.54 5.35
N LYS A 151 4.16 -0.47 5.89
CA LYS A 151 3.33 -0.49 7.10
C LYS A 151 2.00 0.18 6.78
N VAL A 152 0.89 -0.48 7.07
CA VAL A 152 -0.45 0.06 6.81
C VAL A 152 -1.37 -0.18 8.00
N VAL A 153 -2.38 0.69 8.12
CA VAL A 153 -3.50 0.56 9.03
C VAL A 153 -4.79 0.96 8.32
N ILE A 154 -5.87 0.28 8.66
CA ILE A 154 -7.23 0.78 8.44
C ILE A 154 -7.74 1.26 9.79
N CYS A 155 -8.10 2.53 9.83
CA CYS A 155 -8.51 3.26 11.02
C CYS A 155 -10.01 3.48 11.01
N ARG A 156 -10.60 3.47 12.20
CA ARG A 156 -11.99 3.87 12.39
C ARG A 156 -12.06 5.35 12.71
N ALA A 157 -12.69 6.13 11.83
CA ALA A 157 -12.98 7.52 12.11
C ALA A 157 -14.09 7.63 13.16
N THR A 158 -13.83 8.34 14.25
CA THR A 158 -14.78 8.56 15.33
C THR A 158 -15.19 10.03 15.42
N ALA A 159 -16.50 10.29 15.53
CA ALA A 159 -17.03 11.61 15.82
C ALA A 159 -16.80 11.98 17.30
N ARG A 160 -17.02 13.26 17.64
CA ARG A 160 -16.86 13.75 19.02
C ARG A 160 -17.78 13.07 20.03
N ASP A 161 -18.91 12.55 19.59
CA ASP A 161 -19.87 11.81 20.41
C ASP A 161 -19.54 10.32 20.51
N GLY A 162 -18.43 9.87 19.91
CA GLY A 162 -17.99 8.48 19.88
C GLY A 162 -18.64 7.63 18.78
N SER A 163 -19.50 8.20 17.93
CA SER A 163 -20.09 7.46 16.81
C SER A 163 -19.09 7.20 15.69
N THR A 164 -19.23 6.06 15.00
CA THR A 164 -18.39 5.69 13.87
C THR A 164 -18.80 6.46 12.61
N LEU A 165 -17.85 7.16 12.00
CA LEU A 165 -18.05 7.91 10.75
C LEU A 165 -17.68 7.11 9.49
N GLY A 166 -16.84 6.08 9.64
CA GLY A 166 -16.37 5.25 8.54
C GLY A 166 -14.97 4.69 8.80
N LEU A 167 -14.36 4.15 7.76
CA LEU A 167 -12.98 3.67 7.78
C LEU A 167 -12.13 4.48 6.80
N TYR A 168 -10.87 4.68 7.17
CA TYR A 168 -9.86 5.26 6.31
C TYR A 168 -8.54 4.51 6.42
N TYR A 169 -7.83 4.44 5.32
CA TYR A 169 -6.51 3.88 5.20
C TYR A 169 -5.46 4.92 5.55
N ARG A 170 -4.41 4.49 6.27
CA ARG A 170 -3.13 5.18 6.35
C ARG A 170 -2.00 4.20 6.14
N GLY A 171 -1.03 4.55 5.29
CA GLY A 171 0.09 3.67 5.03
C GLY A 171 1.39 4.40 4.71
N HIS A 172 2.49 3.71 5.00
CA HIS A 172 3.84 4.05 4.64
C HIS A 172 4.42 2.96 3.73
N ALA A 173 4.82 3.32 2.52
CA ALA A 173 5.46 2.39 1.59
C ALA A 173 6.51 3.12 0.76
N GLY A 174 7.73 2.58 0.70
CA GLY A 174 8.81 3.15 -0.12
C GLY A 174 9.17 4.60 0.23
N GLY A 175 9.06 4.97 1.51
CA GLY A 175 9.33 6.33 2.00
C GLY A 175 8.17 7.31 1.84
N GLN A 176 7.08 6.93 1.17
CA GLN A 176 5.92 7.79 0.94
C GLN A 176 4.77 7.43 1.89
N GLY A 177 3.99 8.46 2.26
CA GLY A 177 2.77 8.31 3.04
C GLY A 177 1.53 8.47 2.17
N LEU A 178 0.47 7.74 2.48
CA LEU A 178 -0.84 7.90 1.84
C LEU A 178 -1.95 7.78 2.89
N GLU A 179 -2.98 8.61 2.75
CA GLU A 179 -4.21 8.54 3.52
C GLU A 179 -5.42 8.68 2.60
N ARG A 180 -6.39 7.78 2.70
CA ARG A 180 -7.58 7.76 1.83
C ARG A 180 -8.75 7.09 2.53
N ASP A 181 -9.96 7.53 2.22
CA ASP A 181 -11.17 6.84 2.69
C ASP A 181 -11.24 5.42 2.11
N VAL A 182 -11.78 4.49 2.88
CA VAL A 182 -12.05 3.12 2.45
C VAL A 182 -13.45 3.05 1.84
N ASP A 183 -13.61 2.28 0.77
CA ASP A 183 -14.93 1.92 0.27
C ASP A 183 -15.61 0.95 1.25
N MET A 184 -16.55 1.50 2.02
CA MET A 184 -17.29 0.74 3.03
C MET A 184 -18.22 -0.32 2.44
N SER A 185 -18.57 -0.24 1.15
CA SER A 185 -19.51 -1.19 0.53
C SER A 185 -18.90 -2.58 0.31
N SER A 186 -17.58 -2.67 0.28
CA SER A 186 -16.84 -3.92 0.06
C SER A 186 -15.98 -4.33 1.25
N ALA A 187 -15.88 -3.51 2.30
CA ALA A 187 -14.96 -3.76 3.40
C ALA A 187 -15.38 -4.97 4.27
N ASP A 188 -14.44 -5.87 4.52
CA ASP A 188 -14.56 -6.97 5.49
C ASP A 188 -13.37 -6.93 6.45
N ILE A 189 -13.62 -6.56 7.70
CA ILE A 189 -12.56 -6.43 8.72
C ILE A 189 -12.01 -7.80 9.12
N ALA A 190 -12.87 -8.82 9.21
CA ALA A 190 -12.48 -10.13 9.70
C ALA A 190 -11.62 -10.87 8.67
N ASP A 191 -11.95 -10.72 7.40
CA ASP A 191 -11.16 -11.27 6.29
C ASP A 191 -9.99 -10.36 5.89
N GLY A 192 -9.92 -9.15 6.44
CA GLY A 192 -8.88 -8.18 6.12
C GLY A 192 -8.99 -7.68 4.67
N TYR A 193 -10.20 -7.59 4.14
CA TYR A 193 -10.44 -7.15 2.77
C TYR A 193 -10.90 -5.68 2.74
N PHE A 194 -10.16 -4.84 2.01
CA PHE A 194 -10.47 -3.41 1.91
C PHE A 194 -10.14 -2.87 0.52
N GLU A 195 -11.03 -2.06 -0.05
CA GLU A 195 -10.77 -1.31 -1.27
C GLU A 195 -10.56 0.17 -0.96
N ILE A 196 -9.47 0.73 -1.46
CA ILE A 196 -9.04 2.10 -1.18
C ILE A 196 -8.89 2.88 -2.50
N PRO A 197 -9.84 3.76 -2.84
CA PRO A 197 -9.75 4.61 -4.01
C PRO A 197 -8.58 5.61 -3.90
N ALA A 198 -7.68 5.61 -4.89
CA ALA A 198 -6.48 6.46 -4.88
C ALA A 198 -6.11 6.94 -6.29
N ASN A 199 -7.05 7.65 -6.95
CA ASN A 199 -6.95 8.09 -8.36
C ASN A 199 -5.53 8.55 -8.75
N PRO A 200 -4.91 7.98 -9.81
CA PRO A 200 -5.47 7.03 -10.80
C PRO A 200 -5.46 5.55 -10.38
N ALA A 201 -4.95 5.24 -9.19
CA ALA A 201 -4.85 3.89 -8.68
C ALA A 201 -6.04 3.51 -7.78
N LYS A 202 -6.11 2.22 -7.46
CA LYS A 202 -6.91 1.64 -6.39
C LYS A 202 -6.01 0.68 -5.61
N LEU A 203 -5.97 0.79 -4.30
CA LEU A 203 -5.34 -0.23 -3.48
C LEU A 203 -6.39 -1.23 -3.04
N ILE A 204 -6.03 -2.51 -3.06
CA ILE A 204 -6.85 -3.58 -2.49
C ILE A 204 -5.97 -4.29 -1.46
N ILE A 205 -6.43 -4.30 -0.21
CA ILE A 205 -5.89 -5.17 0.82
C ILE A 205 -6.73 -6.44 0.82
N ASP A 206 -6.07 -7.59 0.83
CA ASP A 206 -6.68 -8.91 0.92
C ASP A 206 -5.80 -9.76 1.85
N GLY A 207 -6.26 -9.96 3.09
CA GLY A 207 -5.54 -10.69 4.12
C GLY A 207 -4.16 -10.09 4.43
N ASP A 208 -3.10 -10.77 3.99
CA ASP A 208 -1.71 -10.39 4.25
C ASP A 208 -1.02 -9.70 3.07
N GLU A 209 -1.76 -9.31 2.03
CA GLU A 209 -1.21 -8.59 0.88
C GLU A 209 -1.96 -7.30 0.55
N MET A 210 -1.25 -6.35 -0.05
CA MET A 210 -1.84 -5.17 -0.68
C MET A 210 -1.40 -5.04 -2.13
N GLY A 211 -2.38 -5.11 -3.04
CA GLY A 211 -2.21 -4.84 -4.46
C GLY A 211 -2.48 -3.38 -4.81
N VAL A 212 -1.66 -2.80 -5.68
CA VAL A 212 -1.87 -1.49 -6.31
C VAL A 212 -2.33 -1.73 -7.74
N TYR A 213 -3.55 -1.29 -8.06
CA TYR A 213 -4.18 -1.47 -9.36
C TYR A 213 -4.30 -0.13 -10.06
N GLU A 214 -3.92 -0.07 -11.33
CA GLU A 214 -4.14 1.09 -12.19
C GLU A 214 -4.86 0.64 -13.45
N ASN A 215 -5.94 1.34 -13.82
CA ASN A 215 -6.79 0.97 -14.97
C ASN A 215 -7.22 -0.51 -14.93
N GLY A 216 -7.51 -1.03 -13.73
CA GLY A 216 -7.93 -2.42 -13.50
C GLY A 216 -6.80 -3.46 -13.56
N SER A 217 -5.56 -3.07 -13.85
CA SER A 217 -4.41 -3.99 -13.88
C SER A 217 -3.58 -3.89 -12.61
N LEU A 218 -3.22 -5.03 -12.01
CA LEU A 218 -2.28 -5.08 -10.90
C LEU A 218 -0.91 -4.59 -11.37
N LYS A 219 -0.39 -3.54 -10.73
CA LYS A 219 0.92 -2.93 -11.01
C LYS A 219 1.98 -3.35 -10.01
N LYS A 220 1.58 -3.52 -8.75
CA LYS A 220 2.50 -3.80 -7.65
C LYS A 220 1.78 -4.56 -6.55
N THR A 221 2.50 -5.46 -5.89
CA THR A 221 2.03 -6.15 -4.68
C THR A 221 2.99 -5.86 -3.54
N HIS A 222 2.44 -5.65 -2.36
CA HIS A 222 3.15 -5.54 -1.09
C HIS A 222 2.67 -6.68 -0.19
N SER A 223 3.50 -7.72 0.00
CA SER A 223 3.20 -8.76 1.00
C SER A 223 3.60 -8.26 2.38
N PHE A 224 2.73 -8.42 3.36
CA PHE A 224 2.94 -7.94 4.72
C PHE A 224 3.70 -8.94 5.57
N GLY A 225 3.61 -10.23 5.27
CA GLY A 225 4.19 -11.30 6.09
C GLY A 225 3.50 -11.49 7.44
N GLN A 226 2.92 -10.44 8.04
CA GLN A 226 2.09 -10.45 9.24
C GLN A 226 0.98 -9.39 9.13
N TRP A 227 -0.18 -9.70 9.70
CA TRP A 227 -1.29 -8.77 9.85
C TRP A 227 -2.14 -9.09 11.07
N TRP A 228 -2.90 -8.11 11.52
CA TRP A 228 -3.77 -8.15 12.68
C TRP A 228 -5.07 -7.43 12.36
N TYR A 229 -6.15 -7.85 13.01
CA TYR A 229 -7.40 -7.11 13.01
C TYR A 229 -7.94 -7.02 14.43
N ASP A 230 -8.71 -5.97 14.69
CA ASP A 230 -9.43 -5.76 15.93
C ASP A 230 -10.91 -5.53 15.61
N SER A 231 -11.73 -6.53 15.96
CA SER A 231 -13.17 -6.46 15.78
C SER A 231 -13.88 -5.61 16.84
N GLN A 232 -13.16 -5.22 17.91
CA GLN A 232 -13.69 -4.45 19.05
C GLN A 232 -13.13 -3.04 19.15
N ALA A 233 -12.07 -2.71 18.42
CA ALA A 233 -11.65 -1.33 18.16
C ALA A 233 -12.83 -0.50 17.67
#